data_AF-A0A2V9BCP9-F1
#
_entry.id   AF-A0A2V9BCP9-F1
#
_cell.length_a   1.000
_cell.length_b   1.000
_cell.length_c   1.000
_cell.angle_alpha   90.00
_cell.angle_beta   90.00
_cell.angle_gamma   90.00
#
_symmetry.space_group_name_H-M   'P 1'
#
loop_
_entity.id
_entity.type
_entity.pdbx_description
1 polymer ?
#
loop_
_entity_poly.entity_id
_entity_poly.type
_entity_poly.pdbx_seq_one_letter_code
_entity_poly.pdbx_strand_id
1 'polypeptide(L)'
;MATRVTSIRNDYRCSMERNQSGKYCVRIRARYPRHGWTLGVYFLASSFDRAMKKLEQALDFLQRNEEKLWFWGVDRAADMGVSAEFLREAGLRLDRRVEFPNRAASLSLPPERNVPAFVLGPVRRGLAEAVEAPRGALVGG
;
A
#
# COMPACT_ATOMS: atom_id res chain seq x y z
N MET A 1 -0.61 9.32 -36.90
CA MET A 1 -0.74 8.15 -36.00
C MET A 1 -0.57 8.66 -34.58
N ALA A 2 -1.64 8.80 -33.80
CA ALA A 2 -1.52 9.21 -32.41
C ALA A 2 -1.02 8.01 -31.60
N THR A 3 0.26 7.99 -31.27
CA THR A 3 0.82 7.03 -30.32
C THR A 3 0.05 7.20 -29.02
N ARG A 4 -0.86 6.28 -28.70
CA ARG A 4 -1.49 6.21 -27.38
C ARG A 4 -0.35 5.99 -26.41
N VAL A 5 0.12 7.06 -25.77
CA VAL A 5 0.91 6.97 -24.55
C VAL A 5 -0.04 6.35 -23.55
N THR A 6 -0.02 5.02 -23.42
CA THR A 6 -0.66 4.34 -22.31
C THR A 6 -0.04 4.93 -21.06
N SER A 7 -0.77 5.83 -20.38
CA SER A 7 -0.28 6.44 -19.16
C SER A 7 -0.01 5.32 -18.18
N ILE A 8 1.26 4.96 -18.02
CA ILE A 8 1.69 4.00 -17.02
C ILE A 8 1.25 4.56 -15.68
N ARG A 9 0.52 3.79 -14.88
CA ARG A 9 0.03 4.21 -13.57
C ARG A 9 0.42 3.18 -12.53
N ASN A 10 0.96 3.65 -11.41
CA ASN A 10 1.21 2.83 -10.24
C ASN A 10 -0.12 2.46 -9.61
N ASP A 11 -0.26 1.20 -9.24
CA ASP A 11 -1.47 0.69 -8.60
C ASP A 11 -1.17 0.31 -7.15
N TYR A 12 -2.01 0.78 -6.23
CA TYR A 12 -1.89 0.57 -4.80
C TYR A 12 -3.14 -0.11 -4.29
N ARG A 13 -2.99 -1.30 -3.71
CA ARG A 13 -4.04 -1.96 -2.93
C ARG A 13 -3.74 -1.81 -1.46
N CYS A 14 -4.68 -1.24 -0.72
CA CYS A 14 -4.58 -0.96 0.70
C CYS A 14 -5.62 -1.77 1.46
N SER A 15 -5.21 -2.49 2.49
CA SER A 15 -6.10 -3.20 3.41
C SER A 15 -5.83 -2.75 4.84
N MET A 16 -6.87 -2.74 5.66
CA MET A 16 -6.77 -2.42 7.08
C MET A 16 -7.60 -3.43 7.88
N GLU A 17 -6.98 -4.07 8.86
CA GLU A 17 -7.65 -5.01 9.76
C GLU A 17 -7.19 -4.76 11.20
N ARG A 18 -8.06 -4.97 12.18
CA ARG A 18 -7.64 -4.99 13.59
C ARG A 18 -6.98 -6.33 13.91
N ASN A 19 -5.81 -6.29 14.53
CA ASN A 19 -5.15 -7.48 15.05
C ASN A 19 -5.70 -7.86 16.44
N GLN A 20 -5.25 -9.01 16.96
CA GLN A 20 -5.67 -9.52 18.28
C GLN A 20 -5.32 -8.57 19.44
N SER A 21 -4.33 -7.70 19.26
CA SER A 21 -3.94 -6.68 20.24
C SER A 21 -4.72 -5.36 20.09
N GLY A 22 -5.75 -5.31 19.25
CA GLY A 22 -6.56 -4.12 18.98
C GLY A 22 -5.88 -3.05 18.12
N LYS A 23 -4.66 -3.29 17.62
CA LYS A 23 -3.96 -2.36 16.70
C LYS A 23 -4.46 -2.56 15.27
N TYR A 24 -4.50 -1.47 14.52
CA TYR A 24 -4.77 -1.50 13.09
C TYR A 24 -3.51 -1.98 12.36
N CYS A 25 -3.61 -3.12 11.70
CA CYS A 25 -2.63 -3.63 10.75
C CYS A 25 -3.01 -3.15 9.36
N VAL A 26 -2.19 -2.25 8.80
CA VAL A 26 -2.38 -1.73 7.45
C VAL A 26 -1.39 -2.41 6.52
N ARG A 27 -1.88 -3.00 5.44
CA ARG A 27 -1.07 -3.65 4.40
C ARG A 27 -1.26 -2.90 3.10
N ILE A 28 -0.17 -2.66 2.37
CA ILE A 28 -0.15 -1.98 1.08
C ILE A 28 0.58 -2.89 0.09
N ARG A 29 -0.02 -3.13 -1.07
CA ARG A 29 0.64 -3.76 -2.21
C ARG A 29 0.73 -2.73 -3.33
N ALA A 30 1.95 -2.29 -3.62
CA ALA A 30 2.26 -1.37 -4.69
C ALA A 30 2.72 -2.15 -5.92
N ARG A 31 2.09 -1.92 -7.07
CA ARG A 31 2.47 -2.47 -8.36
C ARG A 31 3.01 -1.32 -9.21
N TYR A 32 4.26 -1.47 -9.65
CA TYR A 32 5.01 -0.51 -10.47
C TYR A 32 5.16 -1.08 -11.89
N PRO A 33 4.26 -0.76 -12.83
CA PRO A 33 4.27 -1.40 -14.14
C PRO A 33 5.48 -0.98 -14.98
N ARG A 34 6.06 0.20 -14.73
CA ARG A 34 7.29 0.70 -15.38
C ARG A 34 8.45 -0.29 -15.23
N HIS A 35 8.51 -0.96 -14.08
CA HIS A 35 9.58 -1.90 -13.73
C HIS A 35 9.11 -3.36 -13.67
N GLY A 36 7.83 -3.64 -13.96
CA GLY A 36 7.24 -4.97 -13.79
C GLY A 36 7.29 -5.52 -12.35
N TRP A 37 7.42 -4.65 -11.36
CA TRP A 37 7.74 -5.01 -9.98
C TRP A 37 6.56 -4.79 -9.03
N THR A 38 6.45 -5.61 -7.98
CA THR A 38 5.44 -5.48 -6.93
C THR A 38 6.10 -5.50 -5.56
N LEU A 39 5.76 -4.50 -4.73
CA LEU A 39 6.26 -4.35 -3.37
C LEU A 39 5.11 -4.47 -2.38
N GLY A 40 5.21 -5.42 -1.46
CA GLY A 40 4.32 -5.54 -0.30
C GLY A 40 4.94 -4.85 0.93
N VAL A 41 4.20 -3.96 1.58
CA VAL A 41 4.60 -3.36 2.86
C VAL A 41 3.46 -3.35 3.87
N TYR A 42 3.78 -3.26 5.14
CA TYR A 42 2.80 -3.11 6.21
C TYR A 42 3.31 -2.22 7.35
N PHE A 43 2.37 -1.70 8.13
CA PHE A 43 2.65 -1.01 9.39
C PHE A 43 1.50 -1.21 10.40
N LEU A 44 1.77 -0.89 11.66
CA LEU A 44 0.78 -0.95 12.74
C LEU A 44 0.47 0.45 13.26
N ALA A 45 -0.80 0.71 13.58
CA ALA A 45 -1.23 1.95 14.22
C ALA A 45 -2.18 1.66 15.40
N SER A 46 -2.15 2.52 16.42
CA SER A 46 -2.98 2.36 17.62
C SER A 46 -4.40 2.94 17.47
N SER A 47 -4.65 3.76 16.44
CA SER A 47 -5.96 4.34 16.16
C SER A 47 -6.18 4.44 14.65
N PHE A 48 -7.45 4.55 14.24
CA PHE A 48 -7.82 4.68 12.84
C PHE A 48 -7.26 5.96 12.21
N ASP A 49 -7.35 7.09 12.91
CA ASP A 49 -6.82 8.37 12.42
C ASP A 49 -5.30 8.31 12.19
N ARG A 50 -4.55 7.73 13.15
CA ARG A 50 -3.11 7.49 12.98
C ARG A 50 -2.82 6.53 11.83
N ALA A 51 -3.66 5.51 11.63
CA ALA A 51 -3.54 4.59 10.51
C ALA A 51 -3.70 5.31 9.16
N MET A 52 -4.71 6.17 9.04
CA MET A 52 -4.98 6.95 7.83
C MET A 52 -3.89 7.97 7.53
N LYS A 53 -3.45 8.73 8.54
CA LYS A 53 -2.34 9.68 8.37
C LYS A 53 -1.05 8.97 7.95
N LYS A 54 -0.76 7.80 8.54
CA LYS A 54 0.42 7.02 8.17
C LYS A 54 0.28 6.39 6.78
N LEU A 55 -0.91 5.99 6.39
CA LEU A 55 -1.21 5.48 5.05
C LEU A 55 -0.93 6.54 3.97
N GLU A 56 -1.38 7.77 4.19
CA GLU A 56 -1.10 8.90 3.29
C GLU A 56 0.41 9.11 3.11
N GLN A 57 1.14 9.20 4.22
CA GLN A 57 2.60 9.32 4.21
C GLN A 57 3.28 8.14 3.51
N ALA A 58 2.78 6.93 3.73
CA ALA A 58 3.31 5.72 3.11
C ALA A 58 3.11 5.73 1.59
N LEU A 59 1.92 6.11 1.12
CA LEU A 59 1.62 6.21 -0.32
C LEU A 59 2.48 7.29 -0.98
N ASP A 60 2.63 8.47 -0.37
CA ASP A 60 3.50 9.53 -0.89
C ASP A 60 4.97 9.08 -0.94
N PHE A 61 5.46 8.42 0.12
CA PHE A 61 6.81 7.87 0.15
C PHE A 61 7.05 6.81 -0.94
N LEU A 62 6.14 5.84 -1.08
CA LEU A 62 6.22 4.77 -2.07
C LEU A 62 6.24 5.32 -3.49
N GLN A 63 5.37 6.30 -3.76
CA GLN A 63 5.22 6.96 -5.05
C GLN A 63 6.45 7.82 -5.42
N ARG A 64 7.02 8.55 -4.46
CA ARG A 64 8.21 9.41 -4.69
C ARG A 64 9.51 8.63 -4.83
N ASN A 65 9.59 7.43 -4.25
CA ASN A 65 10.81 6.64 -4.18
C ASN A 65 10.75 5.38 -5.05
N GLU A 66 9.85 5.31 -6.03
CA GLU A 66 9.70 4.15 -6.93
C GLU A 66 11.05 3.66 -7.48
N GLU A 67 11.84 4.54 -8.11
CA GLU A 67 13.12 4.18 -8.73
C GLU A 67 14.13 3.66 -7.70
N LYS A 68 14.22 4.31 -6.52
CA LYS A 68 15.14 3.90 -5.45
C LYS A 68 14.73 2.55 -4.84
N LEU A 69 13.43 2.38 -4.58
CA LEU A 69 12.87 1.14 -4.05
C LEU A 69 13.05 -0.01 -5.05
N TRP A 70 12.86 0.24 -6.34
CA TRP A 70 13.10 -0.75 -7.38
C TRP A 70 14.58 -1.12 -7.47
N PHE A 71 15.47 -0.12 -7.53
CA PHE A 71 16.91 -0.33 -7.61
C PHE A 71 17.42 -1.19 -6.45
N TRP A 72 16.99 -0.90 -5.22
CA TRP A 72 17.39 -1.70 -4.06
C TRP A 72 16.61 -3.01 -3.89
N GLY A 73 15.41 -3.12 -4.46
CA GLY A 73 14.53 -4.27 -4.34
C GLY A 73 14.75 -5.35 -5.39
N VAL A 74 15.28 -5.00 -6.56
CA VAL A 74 15.44 -5.90 -7.72
C VAL A 74 16.91 -6.19 -8.04
N ASP A 75 17.82 -5.22 -7.93
CA ASP A 75 19.23 -5.41 -8.31
C ASP A 75 20.03 -6.25 -7.29
N ARG A 76 19.57 -6.29 -6.03
CA ARG A 76 20.19 -7.10 -4.98
C ARG A 76 19.19 -8.03 -4.30
N ALA A 77 18.76 -9.06 -5.01
CA ALA A 77 17.99 -10.17 -4.43
C ALA A 77 18.68 -10.81 -3.18
N ALA A 78 19.98 -10.58 -2.99
CA ALA A 78 20.75 -10.96 -1.79
C ALA A 78 20.79 -9.90 -0.66
N ASP A 79 20.52 -8.61 -0.94
CA ASP A 79 20.52 -7.50 0.05
C ASP A 79 19.12 -6.86 0.21
N MET A 80 18.11 -7.67 0.52
CA MET A 80 16.83 -7.13 1.01
C MET A 80 16.98 -6.33 2.33
N GLY A 81 18.16 -6.29 2.94
CA GLY A 81 18.47 -5.51 4.14
C GLY A 81 18.41 -4.00 3.94
N VAL A 82 18.98 -3.47 2.85
CA VAL A 82 19.01 -2.01 2.60
C VAL A 82 17.62 -1.48 2.29
N SER A 83 16.84 -2.20 1.48
CA SER A 83 15.43 -1.90 1.23
C SER A 83 14.60 -1.97 2.50
N ALA A 84 14.87 -2.92 3.40
CA ALA A 84 14.17 -3.05 4.67
C ALA A 84 14.48 -1.89 5.62
N GLU A 85 15.73 -1.44 5.72
CA GLU A 85 16.12 -0.32 6.56
C GLU A 85 15.53 1.00 6.04
N PHE A 86 15.58 1.23 4.73
CA PHE A 86 14.94 2.40 4.12
C PHE A 86 13.42 2.45 4.35
N LEU A 87 12.76 1.30 4.24
CA LEU A 87 11.35 1.18 4.61
C LEU A 87 11.13 1.46 6.09
N ARG A 88 12.03 1.00 6.98
CA ARG A 88 11.93 1.22 8.43
C ARG A 88 12.11 2.67 8.82
N GLU A 89 12.96 3.44 8.14
CA GLU A 89 13.06 4.90 8.31
C GLU A 89 11.71 5.58 8.02
N ALA A 90 10.99 5.09 7.01
CA ALA A 90 9.62 5.51 6.72
C ALA A 90 8.57 4.88 7.65
N GLY A 91 8.96 4.05 8.64
CA GLY A 91 8.07 3.33 9.56
C GLY A 91 7.26 2.20 8.90
N LEU A 92 7.72 1.71 7.75
CA LEU A 92 7.17 0.61 6.98
C LEU A 92 8.00 -0.66 7.19
N ARG A 93 7.38 -1.81 6.98
CA ARG A 93 8.05 -3.12 7.00
C ARG A 93 7.68 -3.91 5.76
N LEU A 94 8.58 -4.75 5.28
CA LEU A 94 8.29 -5.67 4.17
C LEU A 94 7.18 -6.65 4.55
N ASP A 95 6.17 -6.73 3.70
CA ASP A 95 5.10 -7.72 3.81
C ASP A 95 5.43 -8.92 2.92
N ARG A 96 6.02 -9.96 3.53
CA ARG A 96 6.41 -11.21 2.84
C ARG A 96 5.27 -12.21 2.66
N ARG A 97 4.05 -11.85 3.09
CA ARG A 97 2.89 -12.74 2.99
C ARG A 97 2.41 -12.80 1.55
N VAL A 98 2.28 -14.01 1.03
CA VAL A 98 1.82 -14.26 -0.35
C VAL A 98 0.37 -13.79 -0.53
N GLU A 99 -0.49 -14.11 0.45
CA GLU A 99 -1.91 -13.76 0.43
C GLU A 99 -2.15 -12.31 0.83
N PHE A 100 -2.93 -11.59 0.03
CA PHE A 100 -3.39 -10.23 0.34
C PHE A 100 -4.88 -10.24 0.68
N PRO A 101 -5.35 -9.42 1.64
CA PRO A 101 -6.75 -9.44 2.02
C PRO A 101 -7.65 -9.05 0.85
N ASN A 102 -8.80 -9.73 0.74
CA ASN A 102 -9.77 -9.49 -0.34
C ASN A 102 -10.47 -8.13 -0.19
N ARG A 103 -10.74 -7.70 1.05
CA ARG A 103 -11.28 -6.37 1.36
C ARG A 103 -10.16 -5.35 1.33
N ALA A 104 -9.97 -4.71 0.18
CA ALA A 104 -8.95 -3.70 -0.03
C ALA A 104 -9.49 -2.53 -0.84
N ALA A 105 -9.10 -1.31 -0.46
CA ALA A 105 -9.28 -0.14 -1.29
C ALA A 105 -8.16 -0.08 -2.34
N SER A 106 -8.49 0.25 -3.58
CA SER A 106 -7.51 0.35 -4.67
C SER A 106 -7.38 1.79 -5.15
N LEU A 107 -6.16 2.17 -5.54
CA LEU A 107 -5.82 3.50 -6.00
C LEU A 107 -4.83 3.39 -7.15
N SER A 108 -5.10 4.06 -8.28
CA SER A 108 -4.16 4.10 -9.40
C SER A 108 -3.69 5.54 -9.64
N LEU A 109 -2.38 5.78 -9.62
CA LEU A 109 -1.76 7.11 -9.75
C LEU A 109 -0.78 7.17 -10.92
N PRO A 110 -0.70 8.28 -11.67
CA PRO A 110 0.41 8.49 -12.59
C PRO A 110 1.74 8.56 -11.78
N PRO A 111 2.84 7.97 -12.25
CA PRO A 111 4.13 7.95 -11.54
C PRO A 111 4.65 9.36 -11.28
N GLU A 112 5.55 9.48 -10.30
CA GLU A 112 6.29 10.71 -9.95
C GLU A 112 5.46 11.93 -9.50
N ARG A 113 4.12 11.81 -9.47
CA ARG A 113 3.24 12.82 -8.86
C ARG A 113 2.98 12.53 -7.39
N ASN A 114 2.99 13.58 -6.57
CA ASN A 114 2.48 13.54 -5.20
C ASN A 114 1.06 12.95 -5.16
N VAL A 115 0.76 12.20 -4.11
CA VAL A 115 -0.58 11.64 -3.89
C VAL A 115 -1.53 12.79 -3.57
N PRO A 116 -2.52 13.11 -4.44
CA PRO A 116 -3.40 14.24 -4.15
C PRO A 116 -4.35 13.90 -2.99
N ALA A 117 -4.53 14.80 -2.02
CA ALA A 117 -5.38 14.53 -0.85
C ALA A 117 -6.82 14.08 -1.22
N PHE A 118 -7.37 14.56 -2.35
CA PHE A 118 -8.70 14.17 -2.81
C PHE A 118 -8.83 12.69 -3.19
N VAL A 119 -7.73 12.02 -3.58
CA VAL A 119 -7.78 10.59 -3.93
C VAL A 119 -7.90 9.69 -2.69
N LEU A 120 -7.60 10.24 -1.51
CA LEU A 120 -7.61 9.50 -0.25
C LEU A 120 -9.00 9.45 0.39
N GLY A 121 -9.93 10.31 -0.02
CA GLY A 121 -11.32 10.29 0.47
C GLY A 121 -12.02 8.95 0.23
N PRO A 122 -12.06 8.44 -1.02
CA PRO A 122 -12.60 7.11 -1.31
C PRO A 122 -11.86 5.97 -0.61
N VAL A 123 -10.53 6.04 -0.54
CA VAL A 123 -9.69 5.04 0.15
C VAL A 123 -10.02 4.99 1.64
N ARG A 124 -10.13 6.16 2.29
CA ARG A 124 -10.50 6.27 3.71
C ARG A 124 -11.86 5.65 3.98
N ARG A 125 -12.86 5.93 3.14
CA ARG A 125 -14.20 5.33 3.28
C ARG A 125 -14.18 3.82 3.12
N GLY A 126 -13.55 3.31 2.04
CA GLY A 126 -13.47 1.87 1.80
C GLY A 126 -12.70 1.13 2.91
N LEU A 127 -11.69 1.75 3.52
CA LEU A 127 -10.97 1.17 4.66
C LEU A 127 -11.78 1.23 5.96
N ALA A 128 -12.55 2.30 6.19
CA ALA A 128 -13.46 2.38 7.33
C ALA A 128 -14.52 1.26 7.24
N GLU A 129 -15.18 1.12 6.09
CA GLU A 129 -16.17 0.07 5.82
C GLU A 129 -15.56 -1.33 6.00
N ALA A 130 -14.33 -1.54 5.51
CA ALA A 130 -13.65 -2.83 5.63
C ALA A 130 -13.35 -3.23 7.09
N VAL A 131 -13.09 -2.25 7.96
CA VAL A 131 -12.85 -2.48 9.40
C VAL A 131 -14.15 -2.61 10.18
N GLU A 132 -15.16 -1.80 9.85
CA GLU A 132 -16.45 -1.79 10.56
C GLU A 132 -17.30 -3.01 10.22
N ALA A 133 -17.20 -3.53 9.00
CA ALA A 133 -17.89 -4.76 8.61
C ALA A 133 -17.29 -5.95 9.40
N PRO A 134 -18.00 -6.49 10.42
CA PRO A 134 -17.46 -7.59 11.21
C PRO A 134 -17.16 -8.79 10.29
N ARG A 135 -16.19 -9.61 10.68
CA ARG A 135 -16.08 -10.98 10.16
C ARG A 135 -17.28 -11.77 10.70
N GLY A 136 -18.45 -11.61 10.08
CA GLY A 136 -19.67 -12.27 10.51
C GLY A 136 -20.84 -11.97 9.57
N ALA A 137 -21.03 -12.85 8.58
CA ALA A 137 -22.30 -13.33 8.03
C ALA A 137 -22.11 -13.86 6.59
N LEU A 138 -21.43 -15.00 6.45
CA LEU A 138 -21.90 -16.00 5.50
C LEU A 138 -22.63 -17.05 6.35
N VAL A 139 -23.90 -16.77 6.63
CA VAL A 139 -24.89 -17.79 6.98
C VAL A 139 -26.19 -17.40 6.27
N GLY A 140 -26.74 -18.32 5.48
CA GLY A 140 -28.11 -18.28 5.00
C GLY A 140 -28.30 -17.80 3.56
N GLY A 141 -28.63 -18.75 2.67
CA GLY A 141 -29.03 -18.56 1.28
C GLY A 141 -29.00 -19.89 0.55
#